data_AF-A0A1S4E691-F1
#
_entry.id   AF-A0A1S4E691-F1
#
_cell.length_a   1.000
_cell.length_b   1.000
_cell.length_c   1.000
_cell.angle_alpha   90.00
_cell.angle_beta   90.00
_cell.angle_gamma   90.00
#
_symmetry.space_group_name_H-M   'P 1'
#
loop_
_entity.id
_entity.type
_entity.pdbx_description
1 polymer ?
#
loop_
_entity_poly.entity_id
_entity_poly.type
_entity_poly.pdbx_seq_one_letter_code
_entity_poly.pdbx_strand_id
1 'polypeptide(L)'
;MNLAASLSVAIILVLCQGCSGNPDAKRLYDDLLSNYNKLVRPVVNVTDALTVKIKLKLSQLIDVNLKNQIMTTNLWVEQSWYDYKLLVREDWKWTSDSPTLLNENGLFG
;
A
#
# COMPACT_ATOMS: atom_id res chain seq x y z
N MET A 1 -15.50 41.00 -19.28
CA MET A 1 -14.20 40.35 -19.00
C MET A 1 -14.29 39.06 -18.16
N ASN A 2 -15.44 38.63 -17.60
CA ASN A 2 -15.43 37.50 -16.65
C ASN A 2 -16.39 36.32 -16.95
N LEU A 3 -17.12 36.31 -18.08
CA LEU A 3 -18.05 35.21 -18.42
C LEU A 3 -17.31 33.92 -18.82
N ALA A 4 -16.25 34.04 -19.65
CA ALA A 4 -15.41 32.91 -20.02
C ALA A 4 -14.64 32.32 -18.82
N ALA A 5 -14.23 33.16 -17.87
CA ALA A 5 -13.63 32.72 -16.61
C ALA A 5 -14.65 31.93 -15.75
N SER A 6 -15.90 32.41 -15.67
CA SER A 6 -16.96 31.68 -14.95
C SER A 6 -17.31 30.33 -15.60
N LEU A 7 -17.34 30.26 -16.94
CA LEU A 7 -17.60 29.03 -17.69
C LEU A 7 -16.46 28.01 -17.53
N SER A 8 -15.21 28.45 -17.61
CA SER A 8 -14.05 27.57 -17.39
C SER A 8 -14.01 27.03 -15.96
N VAL A 9 -14.30 27.86 -14.95
CA VAL A 9 -14.39 27.40 -13.55
C VAL A 9 -15.54 26.41 -13.35
N ALA A 10 -16.70 26.64 -13.97
CA ALA A 10 -17.83 25.71 -13.91
C ALA A 10 -17.50 24.36 -14.56
N ILE A 11 -16.82 24.36 -15.71
CA ILE A 11 -16.37 23.13 -16.38
C ILE A 11 -15.35 22.38 -15.51
N ILE A 12 -14.40 23.07 -14.89
CA ILE A 12 -13.43 22.46 -13.98
C ILE A 12 -14.14 21.83 -12.77
N LEU A 13 -15.12 22.52 -12.18
CA LEU A 13 -15.92 21.99 -11.06
C LEU A 13 -16.71 20.74 -11.45
N VAL A 14 -17.34 20.74 -12.63
CA VAL A 14 -18.09 19.58 -13.14
C VAL A 14 -17.16 18.40 -13.44
N LEU A 15 -15.98 18.64 -14.01
CA LEU A 15 -14.98 17.59 -14.26
C LEU A 15 -14.38 17.04 -12.95
N CYS A 16 -14.30 17.86 -11.89
CA CYS A 16 -13.77 17.44 -10.60
C CYS A 16 -14.72 16.50 -9.84
N GLN A 17 -16.04 16.61 -10.05
CA GLN A 17 -17.05 15.76 -9.39
C GLN A 17 -17.00 14.27 -9.82
N GLY A 18 -16.33 13.97 -10.94
CA GLY A 18 -16.17 12.59 -11.43
C GLY A 18 -14.98 11.83 -10.85
N CYS A 19 -14.14 12.45 -10.01
CA CYS A 19 -12.96 11.79 -9.46
C CYS A 19 -13.28 11.11 -8.12
N SER A 20 -14.12 10.07 -8.16
CA SER A 20 -14.16 9.12 -7.06
C SER A 20 -12.92 8.24 -7.19
N GLY A 21 -11.91 8.48 -6.34
CA GLY A 21 -10.84 7.51 -6.15
C GLY A 21 -11.41 6.14 -5.78
N ASN A 22 -10.64 5.07 -6.02
CA ASN A 22 -11.07 3.70 -5.73
C ASN A 22 -11.47 3.57 -4.24
N PRO A 23 -12.77 3.42 -3.90
CA PRO A 23 -13.24 3.40 -2.52
C PRO A 23 -12.80 2.14 -1.78
N ASP A 24 -12.61 1.03 -2.51
CA ASP A 24 -12.12 -0.24 -1.95
C ASP A 24 -10.67 -0.11 -1.50
N ALA A 25 -9.84 0.62 -2.26
CA ALA A 25 -8.46 0.91 -1.86
C ALA A 25 -8.40 1.76 -0.58
N LYS A 26 -9.29 2.74 -0.44
CA LYS A 26 -9.40 3.55 0.78
C LYS A 26 -9.83 2.71 1.97
N ARG A 27 -10.83 1.86 1.81
CA ARG A 27 -11.31 0.96 2.88
C ARG A 27 -10.22 -0.02 3.32
N LEU A 28 -9.52 -0.63 2.36
CA LEU A 28 -8.40 -1.53 2.64
C LEU A 28 -7.27 -0.82 3.38
N TYR A 29 -6.95 0.41 2.98
CA TYR A 29 -5.93 1.24 3.64
C TYR A 29 -6.31 1.55 5.09
N ASP A 30 -7.55 2.00 5.33
CA ASP A 30 -8.05 2.36 6.65
C ASP A 30 -8.12 1.10 7.57
N ASP A 31 -8.55 -0.05 7.03
CA ASP A 31 -8.62 -1.32 7.77
C ASP A 31 -7.22 -1.88 8.11
N LEU A 32 -6.26 -1.83 7.19
CA LEU A 32 -4.91 -2.33 7.43
C LEU A 32 -4.12 -1.44 8.39
N LEU A 33 -4.26 -0.11 8.32
CA LEU A 33 -3.44 0.81 9.09
C LEU A 33 -4.03 1.21 10.45
N SER A 34 -5.34 1.11 10.65
CA SER A 34 -5.99 1.44 11.92
C SER A 34 -5.54 0.56 13.08
N ASN A 35 -5.16 -0.70 12.81
CA ASN A 35 -4.69 -1.66 13.83
C ASN A 35 -3.23 -2.12 13.61
N TYR A 36 -2.46 -1.41 12.79
CA TYR A 36 -1.06 -1.75 12.54
C TYR A 36 -0.13 -0.96 13.47
N ASN A 37 0.34 -1.61 14.53
CA ASN A 37 1.35 -1.03 15.40
C ASN A 37 2.74 -1.15 14.74
N LYS A 38 3.20 -0.03 14.16
CA LYS A 38 4.51 0.08 13.47
C LYS A 38 5.72 -0.21 14.36
N LEU A 39 5.57 -0.17 15.69
CA LEU A 39 6.65 -0.36 16.66
C LEU A 39 6.82 -1.83 17.06
N VAL A 40 5.86 -2.70 16.73
CA VAL A 40 5.92 -4.11 17.08
C VAL A 40 6.49 -4.90 15.92
N ARG A 41 7.54 -5.67 16.21
CA ARG A 41 8.17 -6.59 15.25
C ARG A 41 7.09 -7.52 14.67
N PRO A 42 6.88 -7.55 13.35
CA PRO A 42 5.89 -8.44 12.75
C PRO A 42 6.47 -9.87 12.69
N VAL A 43 6.32 -10.60 13.80
CA VAL A 43 6.56 -12.04 13.87
C VAL A 43 5.31 -12.79 14.35
N VAL A 44 4.96 -13.88 13.67
CA VAL A 44 3.87 -14.79 14.08
C VAL A 44 4.23 -15.47 15.40
N ASN A 45 5.48 -15.93 15.52
CA ASN A 45 6.05 -16.46 16.75
C ASN A 45 7.27 -15.64 17.14
N VAL A 46 7.43 -15.36 18.44
CA VAL A 46 8.59 -14.62 18.96
C VAL A 46 9.94 -15.30 18.67
N THR A 47 9.92 -16.62 18.46
CA THR A 47 11.07 -17.48 18.17
C THR A 47 11.52 -17.44 16.70
N ASP A 48 10.66 -17.01 15.77
CA ASP A 48 11.01 -17.00 14.35
C ASP A 48 11.87 -15.78 14.00
N ALA A 49 12.80 -15.94 13.04
CA ALA A 49 13.64 -14.85 12.55
C ALA A 49 12.93 -14.07 11.42
N LEU A 50 13.06 -12.74 11.39
CA LEU A 50 12.53 -11.91 10.30
C LEU A 50 13.63 -11.79 9.23
N THR A 51 13.44 -12.44 8.08
CA THR A 51 14.40 -12.37 6.98
C THR A 51 14.22 -11.05 6.22
N VAL A 52 15.16 -10.11 6.43
CA VAL A 52 15.21 -8.84 5.70
C VAL A 52 16.15 -8.99 4.51
N LYS A 53 15.62 -8.82 3.29
CA LYS A 53 16.40 -8.81 2.06
C LYS A 53 16.84 -7.38 1.78
N ILE A 54 18.13 -7.13 1.88
CA ILE A 54 18.75 -5.83 1.56
C ILE A 54 19.39 -5.96 0.19
N LYS A 55 19.00 -5.07 -0.73
CA LYS A 55 19.69 -4.87 -2.01
C LYS A 55 20.32 -3.49 -2.01
N LEU A 56 21.55 -3.43 -2.51
CA LEU A 56 22.31 -2.20 -2.65
C LEU A 56 22.53 -1.96 -4.13
N LYS A 57 22.11 -0.80 -4.62
CA LYS A 57 22.38 -0.35 -5.99
C LYS A 57 23.26 0.89 -5.91
N LEU A 58 24.50 0.79 -6.36
CA LEU A 58 25.39 1.93 -6.45
C LEU A 58 24.92 2.87 -7.54
N SER A 59 24.65 4.13 -7.19
CA SER A 59 24.35 5.17 -8.17
C SER A 59 25.65 5.75 -8.71
N GLN A 60 26.50 6.33 -7.85
CA GLN A 60 27.72 7.02 -8.25
C GLN A 60 28.77 7.01 -7.11
N LEU A 61 30.06 6.98 -7.47
CA LEU A 61 31.18 7.18 -6.53
C LEU A 61 31.52 8.67 -6.48
N ILE A 62 31.33 9.32 -5.33
CA ILE A 62 31.46 10.78 -5.20
C ILE A 62 32.92 11.17 -4.96
N ASP A 63 33.57 10.56 -3.97
CA ASP A 63 34.97 10.84 -3.65
C ASP A 63 35.58 9.70 -2.82
N VAL A 64 36.90 9.49 -2.96
CA VAL A 64 37.68 8.51 -2.19
C VAL A 64 38.87 9.22 -1.56
N ASN A 65 38.78 9.47 -0.27
CA ASN A 65 39.87 10.03 0.50
C ASN A 65 40.73 8.90 1.10
N LEU A 66 41.81 8.53 0.40
CA LEU A 66 42.74 7.47 0.84
C LEU A 66 43.52 7.87 2.10
N LYS A 67 43.81 9.16 2.28
CA LYS A 67 44.58 9.66 3.43
C LYS A 67 43.80 9.51 4.74
N ASN A 68 42.49 9.72 4.69
CA ASN A 68 41.58 9.59 5.83
C ASN A 68 40.79 8.26 5.81
N GLN A 69 40.99 7.41 4.80
CA GLN A 69 40.26 6.15 4.56
C GLN A 69 38.74 6.30 4.51
N ILE A 70 38.25 7.40 3.94
CA ILE A 70 36.80 7.67 3.80
C ILE A 70 36.43 7.54 2.33
N MET A 71 35.44 6.71 2.03
CA MET A 71 34.82 6.60 0.71
C MET A 71 33.38 7.11 0.77
N THR A 72 33.07 8.10 -0.06
CA THR A 72 31.73 8.69 -0.15
C THR A 72 31.06 8.19 -1.44
N THR A 73 30.01 7.39 -1.32
CA THR A 73 29.24 6.84 -2.45
C THR A 73 27.76 7.17 -2.31
N ASN A 74 27.10 7.44 -3.44
CA ASN A 74 25.64 7.52 -3.49
C ASN A 74 25.07 6.12 -3.77
N LEU A 75 24.38 5.56 -2.79
CA LEU A 75 23.78 4.22 -2.85
C LEU A 75 22.26 4.32 -2.71
N TRP A 76 21.55 3.55 -3.53
CA TRP A 76 20.14 3.22 -3.30
C TRP A 76 20.05 1.95 -2.47
N VAL A 77 19.45 2.07 -1.29
CA VAL A 77 19.19 0.94 -0.39
C VAL A 77 17.74 0.51 -0.57
N GLU A 78 17.54 -0.68 -1.12
CA GLU A 78 16.22 -1.30 -1.26
C GLU A 78 16.09 -2.38 -0.20
N GLN A 79 15.22 -2.16 0.78
CA GLN A 79 14.93 -3.12 1.83
C GLN A 79 13.57 -3.76 1.57
N SER A 80 13.53 -5.08 1.56
CA SER A 80 12.30 -5.85 1.39
C SER A 80 12.21 -6.89 2.49
N TRP A 81 11.09 -6.90 3.20
CA TRP A 81 10.75 -7.91 4.18
C TRP A 81 9.31 -8.35 3.95
N TYR A 82 8.97 -9.53 4.44
CA TYR A 82 7.61 -10.06 4.39
C TYR A 82 6.94 -9.82 5.74
N ASP A 83 5.74 -9.23 5.73
CA ASP A 83 4.92 -9.00 6.91
C ASP A 83 3.62 -9.80 6.82
N TYR A 84 3.39 -10.68 7.79
CA TYR A 84 2.20 -11.53 7.85
C TYR A 84 0.93 -10.76 8.25
N LYS A 85 1.05 -9.59 8.90
CA LYS A 85 -0.09 -8.77 9.32
C LYS A 85 -0.66 -7.93 8.20
N LEU A 86 0.13 -7.68 7.15
CA LEU A 86 -0.27 -6.87 5.99
C LEU A 86 -0.87 -7.71 4.86
N LEU A 87 -1.21 -8.97 5.14
CA LEU A 87 -1.97 -9.79 4.20
C LEU A 87 -3.41 -9.29 4.15
N VAL A 88 -3.85 -8.95 2.94
CA VAL A 88 -5.27 -8.74 2.65
C VAL A 88 -5.98 -10.04 2.99
N ARG A 89 -6.90 -10.02 3.97
CA ARG A 89 -7.69 -11.22 4.27
C ARG A 89 -8.52 -11.54 3.04
N GLU A 90 -8.28 -12.68 2.40
CA GLU A 90 -9.02 -13.06 1.18
C GLU A 90 -10.49 -13.42 1.45
N ASP A 91 -10.89 -13.46 2.73
CA ASP A 91 -12.26 -13.66 3.21
C ASP A 91 -13.21 -12.53 2.79
N TRP A 92 -12.72 -11.31 2.53
CA TRP A 92 -13.56 -10.20 2.10
C TRP A 92 -14.13 -10.38 0.68
N LYS A 93 -13.58 -11.32 -0.11
CA LYS A 93 -14.10 -11.66 -1.45
C LYS A 93 -15.37 -12.53 -1.42
N TRP A 94 -15.82 -13.00 -0.26
CA TRP A 94 -16.99 -13.87 -0.10
C TRP A 94 -18.16 -13.26 0.68
N THR A 95 -18.24 -11.93 0.73
CA THR A 95 -19.37 -11.24 1.39
C THR A 95 -20.05 -10.15 0.56
N SER A 96 -19.64 -9.90 -0.69
CA SER A 96 -20.44 -9.10 -1.64
C SER A 96 -21.49 -9.92 -2.38
N ASP A 97 -21.36 -11.25 -2.39
CA ASP A 97 -22.35 -12.18 -2.93
C ASP A 97 -23.06 -12.85 -1.75
N SER A 98 -24.22 -12.30 -1.42
CA SER A 98 -25.08 -12.63 -0.28
C SER A 98 -25.18 -14.14 0.08
N PRO A 99 -25.37 -14.48 1.38
CA PRO A 99 -25.66 -15.83 1.83
C PRO A 99 -27.12 -16.20 1.56
N THR A 100 -27.43 -16.68 0.35
CA THR A 100 -28.68 -17.38 -0.01
C THR A 100 -28.32 -18.26 -1.20
N LEU A 101 -28.14 -19.58 -1.13
CA LEU A 101 -29.09 -20.59 -0.71
C LEU A 101 -28.32 -21.89 -0.42
N LEU A 102 -28.15 -22.25 0.85
CA LEU A 102 -28.09 -23.67 1.22
C LEU A 102 -29.25 -23.89 2.19
N ASN A 103 -30.44 -24.08 1.63
CA ASN A 103 -31.43 -24.86 2.37
C ASN A 103 -30.87 -26.29 2.44
N GLU A 104 -31.09 -26.96 3.57
CA GLU A 104 -30.53 -28.28 3.85
C GLU A 104 -31.11 -29.40 2.96
N ASN A 105 -31.80 -29.05 1.87
CA ASN A 105 -32.54 -29.96 0.99
C ASN A 105 -32.33 -29.74 -0.52
N GLY A 106 -31.38 -28.90 -0.95
CA GLY A 106 -30.79 -28.96 -2.30
C GLY A 106 -31.75 -28.94 -3.50
N LEU A 107 -32.79 -28.10 -3.50
CA LEU A 107 -33.62 -27.87 -4.70
C LEU A 107 -33.86 -26.37 -4.93
N PHE A 108 -33.60 -25.94 -6.17
CA PHE A 108 -33.68 -24.56 -6.65
C PHE A 108 -35.13 -24.10 -6.83
N GLY A 109 -35.38 -22.83 -6.49
CA GLY A 109 -36.50 -22.02 -6.99
C GLY A 109 -35.95 -20.91 -7.87
#